data_AF-A0AAU3VU59-F1
#
_entry.id   AF-A0AAU3VU59-F1
#
_cell.length_a   1.000
_cell.length_b   1.000
_cell.length_c   1.000
_cell.angle_alpha   90.00
_cell.angle_beta   90.00
_cell.angle_gamma   90.00
#
_symmetry.space_group_name_H-M   'P 1'
#
loop_
_entity.id
_entity.type
_entity.pdbx_description
1 polymer ?
#
loop_
_entity_poly.entity_id
_entity_poly.type
_entity_poly.pdbx_seq_one_letter_code
_entity_poly.pdbx_strand_id
1 'polypeptide(L)' 'MNLWVQVRDESVVVQGLRTYGWWVAVGARFRLACEPGARLSIAEIEPADAVRLASDFAALLDESEATYRAD' A
#
# COMPACT_ATOMS: atom_id res chain seq x y z
N MET A 1 12.10 -10.07 -3.69
CA MET A 1 11.55 -9.26 -4.82
C MET A 1 10.67 -8.17 -4.24
N ASN A 2 10.71 -6.94 -4.77
CA ASN A 2 9.97 -5.79 -4.22
C ASN A 2 8.98 -5.25 -5.24
N LEU A 3 7.79 -4.89 -4.77
CA LEU A 3 6.80 -4.15 -5.56
C LEU A 3 6.71 -2.70 -5.09
N TRP A 4 6.31 -1.85 -6.03
CA TRP A 4 5.99 -0.45 -5.82
C TRP A 4 4.56 -0.18 -6.26
N VAL A 5 3.74 0.33 -5.35
CA VAL A 5 2.35 0.71 -5.65
C VAL A 5 2.23 2.20 -5.39
N GLN A 6 1.86 2.98 -6.40
CA GLN A 6 1.64 4.42 -6.24
C GLN A 6 0.41 4.68 -5.39
N VAL A 7 0.51 5.65 -4.47
CA VAL A 7 -0.56 6.03 -3.55
C VAL A 7 -0.54 7.54 -3.35
N ARG A 8 -1.66 8.13 -2.94
CA ARG A 8 -1.70 9.58 -2.65
C ARG A 8 -1.10 9.93 -1.29
N ASP A 9 -1.42 9.11 -0.29
CA ASP A 9 -0.92 9.27 1.08
C ASP A 9 -0.27 7.98 1.58
N GLU A 10 1.06 8.01 1.72
CA GLU A 10 1.84 6.85 2.17
C GLU A 10 1.54 6.49 3.63
N SER A 11 1.20 7.46 4.47
CA SER A 11 0.94 7.25 5.90
C SER A 11 -0.40 6.56 6.12
N VAL A 12 -1.45 7.02 5.43
CA VAL A 12 -2.79 6.39 5.47
C VAL A 12 -2.69 4.94 5.02
N VAL A 13 -2.01 4.67 3.90
CA VAL A 13 -1.89 3.32 3.36
C VAL A 13 -1.11 2.39 4.28
N VAL A 14 0.03 2.83 4.81
CA VAL A 14 0.86 2.00 5.71
C VAL A 14 0.12 1.69 7.01
N GLN A 15 -0.59 2.66 7.58
CA GLN A 15 -1.35 2.44 8.81
C GLN A 15 -2.60 1.59 8.57
N GLY A 16 -3.32 1.82 7.47
CA GLY A 16 -4.51 1.03 7.11
C GLY A 16 -4.16 -0.44 6.87
N LEU A 17 -3.13 -0.73 6.08
CA LEU A 17 -2.68 -2.09 5.82
C LEU A 17 -2.19 -2.81 7.09
N ARG A 18 -1.63 -2.07 8.05
CA ARG A 18 -1.27 -2.63 9.36
C ARG A 18 -2.49 -3.15 10.11
N THR A 19 -3.65 -2.50 9.98
CA THR A 19 -4.92 -2.97 10.57
C THR A 19 -5.41 -4.26 9.92
N TYR A 20 -5.13 -4.47 8.62
CA TYR A 20 -5.37 -5.74 7.91
C TYR A 20 -4.29 -6.82 8.18
N GLY A 21 -3.30 -6.51 9.03
CA GLY A 21 -2.24 -7.44 9.42
C GLY A 21 -1.03 -7.47 8.49
N TRP A 22 -0.92 -6.49 7.57
CA TRP A 22 0.18 -6.41 6.61
C TRP A 22 1.24 -5.39 7.03
N TRP A 23 2.52 -5.75 6.83
CA TRP A 23 3.64 -4.82 6.99
C TRP A 23 4.14 -4.34 5.64
N VAL A 24 4.09 -3.02 5.45
CA VAL A 24 4.62 -2.33 4.27
C VAL A 24 5.45 -1.12 4.69
N ALA A 25 6.34 -0.65 3.81
CA ALA A 25 7.18 0.51 4.06
C ALA A 25 6.68 1.74 3.28
N VAL A 26 6.78 2.92 3.92
CA VAL A 26 6.62 4.21 3.22
C VAL A 26 7.64 4.33 2.10
N GLY A 27 7.18 4.81 0.95
CA GLY A 27 7.99 4.99 -0.24
C GLY A 27 9.03 6.08 -0.10
N ALA A 28 8.74 7.16 0.63
CA ALA A 28 9.59 8.36 0.74
C ALA A 28 11.09 8.08 0.97
N ARG A 29 11.44 7.01 1.68
CA ARG A 29 12.84 6.62 1.94
C ARG A 29 13.60 6.13 0.70
N PHE A 30 12.89 5.81 -0.38
CA PHE A 30 13.40 5.15 -1.57
C PHE A 30 13.10 5.92 -2.86
N ARG A 31 12.40 7.06 -2.79
CA ARG A 31 12.05 7.87 -3.96
C ARG A 31 13.18 8.83 -4.31
N LEU A 32 13.53 8.91 -5.59
CA LEU A 32 14.40 9.96 -6.13
C LEU A 32 13.58 10.99 -6.92
N ALA A 33 12.74 10.53 -7.84
CA ALA A 33 11.92 11.39 -8.71
C ALA A 33 10.59 10.71 -9.09
N CYS A 34 9.97 9.98 -8.16
CA CYS A 34 8.66 9.37 -8.39
C CYS A 34 7.61 9.89 -7.40
N GLU A 35 6.36 9.77 -7.83
CA GLU A 35 5.18 10.04 -7.00
C GLU A 35 5.14 9.17 -5.74
N PRO A 36 4.40 9.58 -4.70
CA PRO A 36 4.28 8.80 -3.47
C PRO A 36 3.84 7.35 -3.72
N GLY A 37 4.35 6.44 -2.89
CA GLY A 37 4.11 5.02 -3.08
C GLY A 37 4.37 4.19 -1.84
N ALA A 38 3.75 3.01 -1.81
CA ALA A 38 4.04 1.97 -0.83
C ALA A 38 5.03 0.98 -1.43
N ARG A 39 6.03 0.59 -0.63
CA ARG A 39 6.98 -0.47 -0.99
C ARG A 39 6.73 -1.70 -0.14
N LEU A 40 6.68 -2.86 -0.80
CA LEU A 40 6.46 -4.15 -0.15
C LEU A 40 7.40 -5.22 -0.73
N SER A 41 7.88 -6.11 0.15
CA SER A 41 8.59 -7.33 -0.26
C SER A 41 7.58 -8.45 -0.48
N ILE A 42 7.70 -9.15 -1.59
CA ILE A 42 6.87 -10.31 -1.95
C ILE A 42 7.71 -11.59 -2.08
N ALA A 43 8.92 -11.59 -1.50
CA ALA A 43 9.83 -12.73 -1.63
C ALA A 43 9.30 -14.02 -0.97
N GLU A 44 8.52 -13.88 0.10
CA GLU A 44 8.06 -14.98 0.96
C GLU A 44 6.53 -15.03 1.07
N ILE A 45 5.82 -14.32 0.19
CA ILE A 45 4.36 -14.32 0.20
C ILE A 45 3.84 -15.54 -0.56
N GLU A 46 2.94 -16.29 0.06
CA GLU A 46 2.24 -17.37 -0.63
C GLU A 46 1.23 -16.78 -1.64
N PRO A 47 0.92 -17.48 -2.75
CA PRO A 47 -0.02 -16.96 -3.74
C PRO A 47 -1.40 -16.60 -3.17
N ALA A 48 -1.91 -17.36 -2.21
CA ALA A 48 -3.19 -17.07 -1.55
C ALA A 48 -3.13 -15.77 -0.72
N ASP A 49 -2.01 -15.55 -0.02
CA ASP A 49 -1.77 -14.33 0.74
C ASP A 49 -1.56 -13.12 -0.17
N ALA A 50 -0.93 -13.32 -1.35
CA ALA A 50 -0.78 -12.25 -2.33
C ALA A 50 -2.12 -11.75 -2.87
N VAL A 51 -3.08 -12.66 -3.10
CA VAL A 51 -4.44 -12.31 -3.50
C VAL A 51 -5.16 -11.56 -2.38
N ARG A 52 -5.04 -12.04 -1.13
CA ARG A 52 -5.64 -11.36 0.03
C ARG A 52 -5.06 -9.97 0.23
N LEU A 53 -3.74 -9.85 0.18
CA LEU A 53 -3.03 -8.57 0.26
C LEU A 53 -3.50 -7.60 -0.82
N ALA A 54 -3.63 -8.07 -2.07
CA ALA A 54 -4.11 -7.22 -3.17
C ALA A 54 -5.54 -6.73 -2.95
N SER A 55 -6.44 -7.59 -2.45
CA SER A 55 -7.82 -7.22 -2.11
C SER A 55 -7.90 -6.21 -0.96
N ASP A 56 -7.17 -6.46 0.13
CA ASP A 56 -7.13 -5.55 1.29
C ASP A 56 -6.55 -4.18 0.88
N PHE A 57 -5.54 -4.17 0.01
CA PHE A 57 -4.96 -2.95 -0.54
C PHE A 57 -5.97 -2.19 -1.40
N ALA A 58 -6.69 -2.88 -2.29
CA ALA A 58 -7.69 -2.26 -3.15
C ALA A 58 -8.84 -1.64 -2.35
N ALA A 59 -9.34 -2.34 -1.34
CA ALA A 59 -10.38 -1.82 -0.44
C ALA A 59 -9.93 -0.54 0.27
N LEU A 60 -8.71 -0.54 0.81
CA LEU A 60 -8.16 0.63 1.48
C LEU A 60 -7.97 1.82 0.53
N LEU A 61 -7.54 1.57 -0.70
CA LEU A 61 -7.41 2.64 -1.69
C LEU A 61 -8.76 3.27 -2.02
N ASP A 62 -9.81 2.47 -2.18
CA ASP A 62 -11.17 2.95 -2.44
C ASP A 62 -11.70 3.79 -1.27
N GLU A 63 -11.51 3.33 -0.03
CA GLU A 63 -11.85 4.09 1.19
C GLU A 63 -11.09 5.43 1.28
N SER A 64 -9.80 5.42 0.94
CA SER A 64 -8.96 6.63 0.97
C SER A 64 -9.32 7.62 -0.14
N GLU A 65 -9.68 7.15 -1.34
CA GLU A 65 -10.16 7.98 -2.45
C GLU A 65 -11.50 8.62 -2.12
N ALA A 66 -12.43 7.88 -1.49
CA ALA A 66 -13.70 8.42 -1.04
C ALA A 66 -13.53 9.57 -0.03
N THR A 67 -12.55 9.43 0.87
CA THR A 67 -12.21 10.47 1.84
C THR A 67 -11.65 11.73 1.17
N TYR A 68 -10.75 11.59 0.19
CA TYR A 68 -10.15 12.73 -0.51
C TYR A 68 -11.08 13.37 -1.55
N ARG A 69 -12.04 12.64 -2.12
CA ARG A 69 -13.03 13.20 -3.07
C ARG A 69 -14.10 14.05 -2.38
N ALA A 70 -14.27 13.90 -1.07
CA ALA A 70 -15.24 14.65 -0.28
C ALA A 70 -14.75 16.07 0.10
N ASP A 71 -13.47 16.38 -0.11
CA ASP A 71 -12.84 17.71 0.04
C ASP A 71 -12.65 18.41 -1.32
#